data_AF-A0A3M2DQ06-F1
#
_entry.id   AF-A0A3M2DQ06-F1
#
_cell.length_a   1.000
_cell.length_b   1.000
_cell.length_c   1.000
_cell.angle_alpha   90.00
_cell.angle_beta   90.00
_cell.angle_gamma   90.00
#
_symmetry.space_group_name_H-M   'P 1'
#
loop_
_entity.id
_entity.type
_entity.pdbx_description
1 polymer ?
#
loop_
_entity_poly.entity_id
_entity_poly.type
_entity_poly.pdbx_seq_one_letter_code
_entity_poly.pdbx_strand_id
1 'polypeptide(L)'
;MKLATALRAAAWVGVAVVGWSLNIRWGADLRLGNGPPVTFHKHVVGALLLAFVAAVAMSASHRLAVRTAAAAAAAGVVAIAAAVRMRAPDSVVSGPGWAWLAAGAALVAVAAVAGLFARPPASARRRARR
;
A
#
# COMPACT_ATOMS: atom_id res chain seq x y z
N MET A 1 -8.62 21.37 3.07
CA MET A 1 -8.89 20.00 2.56
C MET A 1 -9.44 19.14 3.69
N LYS A 2 -10.45 18.27 3.43
CA LYS A 2 -10.97 17.35 4.45
C LYS A 2 -9.97 16.20 4.66
N LEU A 3 -9.62 15.87 5.91
CA LEU A 3 -8.67 14.81 6.29
C LEU A 3 -8.91 13.49 5.53
N ALA A 4 -10.18 13.08 5.38
CA ALA A 4 -10.54 11.87 4.65
C ALA A 4 -10.11 11.89 3.17
N THR A 5 -10.12 13.05 2.51
CA THR A 5 -9.64 13.19 1.13
C THR A 5 -8.13 13.04 1.06
N ALA A 6 -7.39 13.63 2.00
CA ALA A 6 -5.94 13.49 2.08
C ALA A 6 -5.52 12.02 2.29
N LEU A 7 -6.24 11.29 3.17
CA LEU A 7 -5.96 9.86 3.41
C LEU A 7 -6.25 8.99 2.18
N ARG A 8 -7.32 9.26 1.44
CA ARG A 8 -7.62 8.55 0.18
C ARG A 8 -6.55 8.83 -0.88
N ALA A 9 -6.16 10.10 -1.02
CA ALA A 9 -5.09 10.49 -1.94
C ALA A 9 -3.78 9.80 -1.56
N ALA A 10 -3.42 9.78 -0.27
CA ALA A 10 -2.23 9.08 0.23
C ALA A 10 -2.27 7.57 -0.07
N ALA A 11 -3.43 6.91 0.06
CA ALA A 11 -3.57 5.50 -0.29
C ALA A 11 -3.32 5.26 -1.79
N TRP A 12 -3.89 6.09 -2.67
CA TRP A 12 -3.67 6.01 -4.12
C TRP A 12 -2.23 6.31 -4.53
N VAL A 13 -1.60 7.31 -3.89
CA VAL A 13 -0.17 7.58 -4.07
C VAL A 13 0.66 6.38 -3.63
N GLY A 14 0.32 5.76 -2.50
CA GLY A 14 0.96 4.53 -2.04
C GLY A 14 0.87 3.39 -3.06
N VAL A 15 -0.29 3.18 -3.68
CA VAL A 15 -0.46 2.21 -4.80
C VAL A 15 0.48 2.53 -5.96
N ALA A 16 0.52 3.80 -6.39
CA ALA A 16 1.39 4.22 -7.49
C ALA A 16 2.87 4.01 -7.15
N VAL A 17 3.28 4.30 -5.92
CA VAL A 17 4.64 4.09 -5.40
C VAL A 17 5.00 2.59 -5.38
N VAL A 18 4.09 1.72 -4.92
CA VAL A 18 4.27 0.26 -5.00
C VAL A 18 4.36 -0.20 -6.46
N GLY A 19 3.50 0.28 -7.36
CA GLY A 19 3.53 -0.08 -8.77
C GLY A 19 4.81 0.40 -9.47
N TRP A 20 5.29 1.58 -9.11
CA TRP A 20 6.54 2.13 -9.62
C TRP A 20 7.76 1.30 -9.21
N SER A 21 7.70 0.63 -8.05
CA SER A 21 8.76 -0.32 -7.64
C SER A 21 8.99 -1.42 -8.68
N LEU A 22 7.98 -1.83 -9.46
CA LEU A 22 8.12 -2.83 -10.52
C LEU A 22 8.94 -2.33 -11.73
N ASN A 23 9.10 -1.02 -11.88
CA ASN A 23 9.82 -0.39 -12.98
C ASN A 23 11.22 0.11 -12.57
N ILE A 24 11.54 0.07 -11.28
CA ILE A 24 12.84 0.50 -10.75
C ILE A 24 13.70 -0.72 -10.47
N ARG A 25 15.02 -0.57 -10.59
CA ARG A 25 16.00 -1.59 -10.22
C ARG A 25 15.99 -1.90 -8.71
N TRP A 26 15.88 -3.17 -8.35
CA TRP A 26 15.90 -3.62 -6.95
C TRP A 26 17.30 -3.87 -6.41
N GLY A 27 18.28 -4.15 -7.26
CA GLY A 27 19.64 -4.44 -6.84
C GLY A 27 20.68 -3.37 -7.20
N ALA A 28 21.87 -3.51 -6.62
CA ALA A 28 23.04 -2.75 -7.04
C ALA A 28 23.64 -3.24 -8.37
N ASP A 29 23.41 -4.52 -8.72
CA ASP A 29 23.92 -5.11 -9.96
C ASP A 29 23.18 -4.54 -11.19
N LEU A 30 23.96 -3.93 -12.09
CA LEU A 30 23.50 -3.35 -13.34
C LEU A 30 22.91 -4.39 -14.30
N ARG A 31 23.25 -5.67 -14.13
CA ARG A 31 22.79 -6.78 -14.98
C ARG A 31 21.36 -7.24 -14.67
N LEU A 32 20.81 -6.88 -13.50
CA LEU A 32 19.50 -7.37 -13.03
C LEU A 32 18.29 -6.70 -13.73
N GLY A 33 18.50 -5.74 -14.64
CA GLY A 33 17.41 -5.06 -15.34
C GLY A 33 16.52 -4.24 -14.40
N ASN A 34 15.37 -3.78 -14.92
CA ASN A 34 14.37 -3.07 -14.14
C ASN A 34 13.38 -4.04 -13.50
N GLY A 35 12.97 -3.75 -12.27
CA GLY A 35 11.99 -4.51 -11.50
C GLY A 35 12.59 -5.48 -10.47
N PRO A 36 11.73 -6.17 -9.71
CA PRO A 36 12.15 -7.15 -8.72
C PRO A 36 12.69 -8.41 -9.39
N PRO A 37 13.59 -9.16 -8.72
CA PRO A 37 13.98 -10.48 -9.18
C PRO A 37 12.76 -11.40 -9.37
N VAL A 38 12.85 -12.33 -10.32
CA VAL A 38 11.74 -13.24 -10.70
C VAL A 38 11.17 -13.99 -9.49
N THR A 39 12.01 -14.36 -8.52
CA THR A 39 11.63 -15.02 -7.26
C THR A 39 10.65 -14.18 -6.41
N PHE A 40 10.78 -12.86 -6.44
CA PHE A 40 9.95 -11.93 -5.65
C PHE A 40 8.86 -11.27 -6.47
N HIS A 41 8.88 -11.36 -7.81
CA HIS A 41 7.93 -10.68 -8.68
C HIS A 41 6.46 -10.93 -8.28
N LYS A 42 6.08 -12.20 -8.04
CA LYS A 42 4.72 -12.55 -7.60
C LYS A 42 4.33 -11.92 -6.26
N HIS A 43 5.28 -11.78 -5.34
CA HIS A 43 5.05 -11.13 -4.05
C HIS A 43 4.78 -9.64 -4.24
N VAL A 44 5.61 -8.95 -5.03
CA VAL A 44 5.46 -7.50 -5.29
C VAL A 44 4.15 -7.20 -6.02
N VAL A 45 3.77 -8.04 -7.00
CA VAL A 45 2.46 -7.93 -7.66
C VAL A 45 1.31 -8.17 -6.67
N GLY A 46 1.44 -9.16 -5.78
CA GLY A 46 0.47 -9.38 -4.71
C GLY A 46 0.33 -8.17 -3.77
N ALA A 47 1.45 -7.54 -3.39
CA ALA A 47 1.46 -6.31 -2.61
C ALA A 47 0.76 -5.16 -3.35
N LEU A 48 0.98 -5.01 -4.66
CA LEU A 48 0.30 -4.01 -5.47
C LEU A 48 -1.23 -4.23 -5.49
N LEU A 49 -1.67 -5.47 -5.67
CA LEU A 49 -3.09 -5.81 -5.67
C LEU A 49 -3.75 -5.52 -4.31
N LEU A 50 -3.10 -5.91 -3.21
CA LEU A 50 -3.58 -5.62 -1.86
C LEU A 50 -3.62 -4.12 -1.56
N ALA A 51 -2.61 -3.37 -2.01
CA ALA A 51 -2.59 -1.92 -1.91
C ALA A 51 -3.77 -1.29 -2.66
N PHE A 52 -4.04 -1.77 -3.89
CA PHE A 52 -5.17 -1.32 -4.70
C PHE A 52 -6.51 -1.61 -4.01
N VAL A 53 -6.70 -2.83 -3.49
CA VAL A 53 -7.90 -3.20 -2.72
C VAL A 53 -8.07 -2.28 -1.50
N ALA A 54 -7.00 -1.98 -0.77
CA ALA A 54 -7.06 -1.05 0.37
C ALA A 54 -7.49 0.36 -0.07
N ALA A 55 -6.91 0.91 -1.14
CA ALA A 55 -7.24 2.24 -1.65
C ALA A 55 -8.69 2.33 -2.16
N VAL A 56 -9.16 1.28 -2.86
CA VAL A 56 -10.55 1.18 -3.33
C VAL A 56 -11.51 1.11 -2.14
N ALA A 57 -11.25 0.24 -1.16
CA ALA A 57 -12.08 0.09 0.03
C ALA A 57 -12.20 1.40 0.82
N MET A 58 -11.09 2.14 0.98
CA MET A 58 -11.09 3.47 1.61
C MET A 58 -11.89 4.54 0.84
N SER A 59 -12.00 4.38 -0.48
CA SER A 59 -12.71 5.30 -1.36
C SER A 59 -14.20 4.97 -1.47
N ALA A 60 -14.55 3.68 -1.45
CA ALA A 60 -15.90 3.18 -1.72
C ALA A 60 -16.89 3.35 -0.57
N SER A 61 -16.44 3.23 0.70
CA SER A 61 -17.39 3.22 1.82
C SER A 61 -16.82 3.74 3.13
N HIS A 62 -17.70 4.29 3.97
CA HIS A 62 -17.41 4.67 5.36
C HIS A 62 -17.81 3.60 6.38
N ARG A 63 -18.39 2.47 5.93
CA ARG A 63 -18.80 1.37 6.81
C ARG A 63 -17.58 0.78 7.52
N LEU A 64 -17.70 0.52 8.82
CA LEU A 64 -16.60 0.02 9.64
C LEU A 64 -16.01 -1.28 9.07
N ALA A 65 -16.86 -2.24 8.66
CA ALA A 65 -16.44 -3.50 8.05
C ALA A 65 -15.57 -3.32 6.79
N VAL A 66 -15.84 -2.30 5.97
CA VAL A 66 -15.05 -2.01 4.77
C VAL A 66 -13.71 -1.37 5.16
N ARG A 67 -13.70 -0.52 6.19
CA ARG A 67 -12.47 0.10 6.70
C ARG A 67 -11.55 -0.93 7.35
N THR A 68 -12.10 -1.91 8.08
CA THR A 68 -11.32 -3.02 8.64
C THR A 68 -10.76 -3.91 7.54
N ALA A 69 -11.51 -4.18 6.47
CA ALA A 69 -11.00 -4.89 5.30
C ALA A 69 -9.87 -4.11 4.61
N ALA A 70 -9.98 -2.78 4.48
CA ALA A 70 -8.92 -1.93 3.94
C ALA A 70 -7.64 -2.01 4.80
N ALA A 71 -7.78 -1.99 6.12
CA ALA A 71 -6.66 -2.11 7.05
C ALA A 71 -6.02 -3.51 7.00
N ALA A 72 -6.82 -4.57 6.88
CA ALA A 72 -6.31 -5.93 6.71
C ALA A 72 -5.53 -6.09 5.40
N ALA A 73 -6.04 -5.55 4.29
CA ALA A 73 -5.34 -5.53 3.02
C ALA A 73 -4.01 -4.75 3.12
N ALA A 74 -4.03 -3.57 3.74
CA ALA A 74 -2.83 -2.77 3.97
C ALA A 74 -1.78 -3.51 4.85
N ALA A 75 -2.23 -4.21 5.89
CA ALA A 75 -1.35 -5.06 6.70
C ALA A 75 -0.72 -6.19 5.86
N GLY A 76 -1.47 -6.76 4.91
CA GLY A 76 -0.94 -7.73 3.95
C GLY A 76 0.16 -7.15 3.06
N VAL A 77 0.05 -5.89 2.61
CA VAL A 77 1.13 -5.21 1.86
C VAL A 77 2.40 -5.12 2.69
N VAL A 78 2.28 -4.71 3.96
CA VAL A 78 3.42 -4.61 4.89
C VAL A 78 4.01 -5.99 5.18
N ALA A 79 3.18 -7.01 5.39
CA ALA A 79 3.62 -8.38 5.61
C ALA A 79 4.41 -8.93 4.41
N ILE A 80 3.96 -8.64 3.19
CA ILE A 80 4.71 -9.00 1.97
C ILE A 80 6.05 -8.26 1.93
N ALA A 81 6.07 -6.96 2.19
CA ALA A 81 7.32 -6.20 2.21
C ALA A 81 8.29 -6.78 3.24
N ALA A 82 7.84 -7.04 4.47
CA ALA A 82 8.65 -7.67 5.51
C ALA A 82 9.14 -9.07 5.09
N ALA A 83 8.28 -9.89 4.48
CA ALA A 83 8.66 -11.22 3.99
C ALA A 83 9.73 -11.14 2.90
N VAL A 84 9.66 -10.17 2.00
CA VAL A 84 10.71 -9.91 1.01
C VAL A 84 11.99 -9.47 1.72
N ARG A 85 11.94 -8.55 2.68
CA ARG A 85 13.13 -8.09 3.43
C ARG A 85 13.86 -9.22 4.17
N MET A 86 13.11 -10.18 4.72
CA MET A 86 13.67 -11.32 5.46
C MET A 86 14.26 -12.40 4.56
N ARG A 87 13.74 -12.55 3.33
CA ARG A 87 14.11 -13.66 2.42
C ARG A 87 15.04 -13.23 1.29
N ALA A 88 15.04 -11.95 0.93
CA ALA A 88 15.87 -11.43 -0.13
C ALA A 88 17.31 -11.24 0.35
N PRO A 89 18.32 -11.56 -0.49
CA PRO A 89 19.71 -11.24 -0.19
C PRO A 89 19.90 -9.72 -0.09
N ASP A 90 20.88 -9.27 0.69
CA ASP A 90 21.13 -7.84 0.94
C ASP A 90 21.41 -7.04 -0.33
N SER A 91 21.93 -7.70 -1.37
CA SER A 91 22.14 -7.11 -2.71
C SER A 91 20.84 -6.70 -3.43
N VAL A 92 19.69 -7.25 -3.04
CA VAL A 92 18.34 -6.98 -3.61
C VAL A 92 17.54 -5.98 -2.76
N VAL A 93 17.84 -5.87 -1.47
CA VAL A 93 17.15 -4.90 -0.58
C VAL A 93 17.94 -3.62 -0.37
N SER A 94 19.16 -3.54 -0.90
CA SER A 94 19.97 -2.32 -0.91
C SER A 94 19.61 -1.38 -2.07
N GLY A 95 18.89 -1.85 -3.08
CA GLY A 95 18.54 -1.01 -4.23
C GLY A 95 17.24 -0.22 -4.06
N PRO A 96 17.02 0.77 -4.94
CA PRO A 96 15.90 1.69 -4.82
C PRO A 96 14.55 0.99 -4.96
N GLY A 97 14.42 -0.04 -5.80
CA GLY A 97 13.15 -0.74 -5.98
C GLY A 97 12.53 -1.27 -4.68
N TRP A 98 13.36 -1.81 -3.77
CA TRP A 98 12.92 -2.19 -2.43
C TRP A 98 12.44 -0.97 -1.62
N ALA A 99 13.20 0.12 -1.62
CA ALA A 99 12.83 1.34 -0.90
C ALA A 99 11.49 1.91 -1.37
N TRP A 100 11.21 1.85 -2.67
CA TRP A 100 9.91 2.22 -3.24
C TRP A 100 8.78 1.30 -2.78
N LEU A 101 8.97 -0.03 -2.77
CA LEU A 101 7.98 -0.95 -2.20
C LEU A 101 7.70 -0.61 -0.73
N ALA A 102 8.75 -0.44 0.08
CA ALA A 102 8.62 -0.16 1.51
C ALA A 102 7.92 1.18 1.78
N ALA A 103 8.28 2.23 1.04
CA ALA A 103 7.64 3.54 1.14
C ALA A 103 6.15 3.46 0.76
N GLY A 104 5.83 2.76 -0.33
CA GLY A 104 4.44 2.56 -0.77
C GLY A 104 3.62 1.77 0.26
N ALA A 105 4.19 0.69 0.80
CA ALA A 105 3.57 -0.10 1.86
C ALA A 105 3.29 0.74 3.12
N ALA A 106 4.26 1.56 3.55
CA ALA A 106 4.10 2.46 4.68
C ALA A 106 3.00 3.51 4.44
N LEU A 107 2.97 4.12 3.25
CA LEU A 107 1.94 5.10 2.88
C LEU A 107 0.53 4.49 2.92
N VAL A 108 0.35 3.31 2.32
CA VAL A 108 -0.95 2.61 2.34
C VAL A 108 -1.35 2.22 3.75
N ALA A 109 -0.42 1.71 4.56
CA ALA A 109 -0.67 1.32 5.95
C ALA A 109 -1.08 2.53 6.81
N VAL A 110 -0.30 3.61 6.78
CA VAL A 110 -0.61 4.83 7.53
C VAL A 110 -1.96 5.40 7.09
N ALA A 111 -2.22 5.44 5.78
CA ALA A 111 -3.49 5.91 5.24
C ALA A 111 -4.68 5.07 5.73
N ALA A 112 -4.58 3.73 5.67
CA ALA A 112 -5.64 2.83 6.10
C ALA A 112 -5.88 2.86 7.62
N VAL A 113 -4.81 2.92 8.42
CA VAL A 113 -4.89 2.99 9.89
C VAL A 113 -5.44 4.34 10.34
N ALA A 114 -4.89 5.46 9.88
CA ALA A 114 -5.48 6.78 10.16
C ALA A 114 -6.92 6.87 9.63
N GLY A 115 -7.14 6.20 8.50
CA GLY A 115 -8.43 5.99 7.87
C GLY A 115 -9.40 5.12 8.64
N LEU A 116 -9.03 4.43 9.73
CA LEU A 116 -9.94 3.78 10.69
C LEU A 116 -10.39 4.73 11.80
N PHE A 117 -9.52 5.64 12.23
CA PHE A 117 -9.79 6.59 13.32
C PHE A 117 -10.42 7.90 12.85
N ALA A 118 -10.33 8.23 11.56
CA ALA A 118 -10.97 9.42 11.01
C ALA A 118 -12.50 9.40 11.25
N ARG A 119 -13.05 10.44 11.87
CA ARG A 119 -14.50 10.55 12.08
C ARG A 119 -15.20 10.73 10.73
N PRO A 120 -16.30 10.00 10.45
CA PRO A 120 -17.08 10.23 9.24
C PRO A 120 -17.63 11.67 9.25
N PRO A 121 -17.67 12.36 8.10
CA PRO A 121 -18.18 13.73 8.02
C PRO A 121 -19.64 13.80 8.50
N ALA A 122 -20.02 14.91 9.13
CA ALA A 122 -21.35 15.09 9.72
C ALA A 122 -22.52 14.82 8.75
N SER A 123 -22.31 15.06 7.44
CA SER A 123 -23.27 14.77 6.39
C SER A 123 -23.59 13.28 6.22
N ALA A 124 -22.62 12.38 6.49
CA ALA A 124 -22.83 10.94 6.43
C ALA A 124 -23.68 10.43 7.61
N ARG A 125 -23.61 11.08 8.78
CA ARG A 125 -24.45 10.74 9.94
C ARG A 125 -25.93 11.03 9.70
N ARG A 126 -26.24 12.07 8.90
CA ARG A 126 -27.63 12.47 8.61
C ARG A 126 -28.36 11.50 7.67
N ARG A 127 -27.63 10.83 6.77
CA ARG A 127 -28.18 9.77 5.89
C ARG A 127 -28.38 8.43 6.60
N ALA A 128 -27.61 8.13 7.64
CA ALA A 128 -27.76 6.87 8.40
C ALA A 128 -28.90 6.90 9.44
N ARG A 129 -29.50 8.07 9.69
CA ARG A 129 -30.64 8.26 10.60
C ARG A 129 -31.99 8.39 9.89
N ARG A 130 -32.00 8.36 8.55
CA ARG A 130 -33.21 8.28 7.73
C ARG A 130 -33.28 6.88 7.14
#